data_AF-A0A813YYR1-F1
#
_entry.id   AF-A0A813YYR1-F1
#
_cell.length_a   1.000
_cell.length_b   1.000
_cell.length_c   1.000
_cell.angle_alpha   90.00
_cell.angle_beta   90.00
_cell.angle_gamma   90.00
#
_symmetry.space_group_name_H-M   'P 1'
#
loop_
_entity.id
_entity.type
_entity.pdbx_description
1 polymer ?
#
loop_
_entity_poly.entity_id
_entity_poly.type
_entity_poly.pdbx_seq_one_letter_code
_entity_poly.pdbx_strand_id
1 'polypeptide(L)'
;MLLEENAGVALPNFPSFSIIERLYRAEQSKFRKPCEDLIQSCIEHLKVILIIILNQVFAEETSYKYQIIHRLTDIILRAIDESEERCSNDIKKMLEIEERVFTLDPYYMDTVNKIKKKWQEYHDSVKLNGNTKVPSTFTINDFVINVSGLSNEHQAALDVQIAMSAYCRVVERRIVDQVSQLCYYWFINRCALVLDSKLSSAFISAILFEWMREPFDQQQKRENLKKSTDAMERALVMGQNA
;
A
#
# COMPACT_ATOMS: atom_id res chain seq x y z
N MET A 1 -18.91 24.53 -22.50
CA MET A 1 -18.22 25.31 -21.46
C MET A 1 -16.70 25.18 -21.49
N LEU A 2 -16.05 24.09 -21.02
CA LEU A 2 -14.57 24.01 -20.96
C LEU A 2 -13.85 24.07 -22.33
N LEU A 3 -14.44 23.49 -23.37
CA LEU A 3 -13.90 23.54 -24.74
C LEU A 3 -14.06 24.94 -25.37
N GLU A 4 -15.16 25.64 -25.06
CA GLU A 4 -15.44 26.99 -25.56
C GLU A 4 -14.55 28.04 -24.87
N GLU A 5 -14.28 27.88 -23.57
CA GLU A 5 -13.38 28.75 -22.81
C GLU A 5 -11.92 28.69 -23.27
N ASN A 6 -11.49 27.57 -23.88
CA ASN A 6 -10.12 27.36 -24.37
C ASN A 6 -10.02 27.38 -25.90
N ALA A 7 -11.10 27.73 -26.61
CA ALA A 7 -11.20 27.67 -28.08
C ALA A 7 -10.23 28.62 -28.83
N GLY A 8 -9.48 29.47 -28.12
CA GLY A 8 -8.49 30.39 -28.70
C GLY A 8 -7.02 30.02 -28.47
N VAL A 9 -6.72 28.96 -27.69
CA VAL A 9 -5.34 28.61 -27.28
C VAL A 9 -4.78 27.42 -28.05
N ALA A 10 -5.64 26.61 -28.67
CA ALA A 10 -5.23 25.42 -29.40
C ALA A 10 -5.88 25.36 -30.80
N LEU A 11 -5.18 24.72 -31.74
CA LEU A 11 -5.67 24.52 -33.10
C LEU A 11 -6.98 23.71 -33.09
N PRO A 12 -7.92 23.97 -34.01
CA PRO A 12 -9.03 23.05 -34.25
C PRO A 12 -8.46 21.65 -34.49
N ASN A 13 -8.90 20.66 -33.71
CA ASN A 13 -8.42 19.26 -33.63
C ASN A 13 -7.23 18.98 -32.67
N PHE A 14 -6.67 19.98 -32.00
CA PHE A 14 -5.69 19.79 -30.93
C PHE A 14 -6.33 20.18 -29.60
N PRO A 15 -6.66 19.22 -28.73
CA PRO A 15 -7.21 19.58 -27.43
C PRO A 15 -6.19 20.40 -26.64
N SER A 16 -6.64 21.52 -26.07
CA SER A 16 -5.76 22.37 -25.26
C SER A 16 -5.20 21.56 -24.10
N PHE A 17 -3.88 21.60 -23.92
CA PHE A 17 -3.17 20.94 -22.82
C PHE A 17 -3.78 21.31 -21.46
N SER A 18 -4.25 22.54 -21.30
CA SER A 18 -4.96 23.04 -20.10
C SER A 18 -6.22 22.23 -19.76
N ILE A 19 -6.94 21.71 -20.75
CA ILE A 19 -8.15 20.90 -20.54
C ILE A 19 -7.76 19.54 -19.98
N ILE A 20 -6.74 18.90 -20.57
CA ILE A 20 -6.26 17.58 -20.12
C ILE A 20 -5.72 17.69 -18.70
N GLU A 21 -4.93 18.73 -18.40
CA GLU A 21 -4.39 18.97 -17.07
C GLU A 21 -5.50 19.11 -16.02
N ARG A 22 -6.53 19.91 -16.31
CA ARG A 22 -7.64 20.13 -15.38
C ARG A 22 -8.49 18.88 -15.16
N LEU A 23 -8.77 18.11 -16.22
CA LEU A 23 -9.47 16.84 -16.11
C LEU A 23 -8.65 15.81 -15.34
N TYR A 24 -7.34 15.76 -15.58
CA TYR A 24 -6.45 14.83 -14.94
C TYR A 24 -6.30 15.07 -13.44
N ARG A 25 -6.20 16.32 -12.98
CA ARG A 25 -6.16 16.62 -11.54
C ARG A 25 -7.35 16.03 -10.78
N ALA A 26 -8.55 16.02 -11.38
CA ALA A 26 -9.72 15.41 -10.75
C ALA A 26 -9.58 13.88 -10.60
N GLU A 27 -9.05 13.20 -11.62
CA GLU A 27 -8.79 11.75 -11.57
C GLU A 27 -7.63 11.40 -10.63
N GLN A 28 -6.55 12.17 -10.68
CA GLN A 28 -5.34 11.96 -9.87
C GLN A 28 -5.65 11.98 -8.37
N SER A 29 -6.57 12.86 -7.94
CA SER A 29 -6.98 12.94 -6.53
C SER A 29 -7.52 11.62 -5.96
N LYS A 30 -8.03 10.72 -6.82
CA LYS A 30 -8.57 9.42 -6.43
C LYS A 30 -7.49 8.40 -6.05
N PHE A 31 -6.24 8.57 -6.49
CA PHE A 31 -5.16 7.62 -6.20
C PHE A 31 -4.64 7.69 -4.76
N ARG A 32 -4.83 8.82 -4.09
CA ARG A 32 -4.32 9.04 -2.72
C ARG A 32 -4.85 8.00 -1.73
N LYS A 33 -6.17 7.79 -1.74
CA LYS A 33 -6.84 6.92 -0.77
C LYS A 33 -6.42 5.44 -0.90
N PRO A 34 -6.40 4.82 -2.09
CA PRO A 34 -5.88 3.48 -2.28
C PRO A 34 -4.42 3.30 -1.81
N CYS A 35 -3.57 4.31 -2.00
CA CYS A 35 -2.19 4.24 -1.53
C CYS A 35 -2.11 4.24 0.00
N GLU A 36 -2.87 5.12 0.66
CA GLU A 36 -2.97 5.15 2.13
C GLU A 36 -3.52 3.83 2.70
N ASP A 37 -4.54 3.26 2.06
CA ASP A 37 -5.14 1.99 2.48
C ASP A 37 -4.14 0.82 2.33
N LEU A 38 -3.32 0.82 1.29
CA LEU A 38 -2.27 -0.18 1.10
C LEU A 38 -1.17 -0.07 2.17
N ILE A 39 -0.74 1.15 2.51
CA ILE A 39 0.23 1.39 3.59
C ILE A 39 -0.32 0.85 4.91
N GLN A 40 -1.56 1.19 5.25
CA GLN A 40 -2.22 0.73 6.47
C GLN A 40 -2.29 -0.79 6.54
N SER A 41 -2.69 -1.44 5.43
CA SER A 41 -2.73 -2.90 5.33
C SER A 41 -1.35 -3.53 5.55
N CYS A 42 -0.29 -2.96 4.98
CA CYS A 42 1.08 -3.45 5.19
C CYS A 42 1.50 -3.36 6.66
N ILE A 43 1.18 -2.24 7.32
CA ILE A 43 1.50 -2.01 8.74
C ILE A 43 0.80 -3.02 9.63
N GLU A 44 -0.50 -3.23 9.42
CA GLU A 44 -1.29 -4.17 10.21
C GLU A 44 -0.76 -5.60 10.07
N HIS A 45 -0.48 -6.04 8.84
CA HIS A 45 0.08 -7.36 8.60
C HIS A 45 1.46 -7.52 9.25
N LEU A 46 2.34 -6.52 9.11
CA LEU A 46 3.68 -6.56 9.67
C LEU A 46 3.65 -6.59 11.21
N LYS A 47 2.79 -5.78 11.84
CA LYS A 47 2.58 -5.78 13.30
C LYS A 47 2.15 -7.16 13.79
N VAL A 48 1.14 -7.77 13.14
CA VAL A 48 0.64 -9.09 13.53
C VAL A 48 1.71 -10.17 13.37
N ILE A 49 2.40 -10.22 12.22
CA ILE A 49 3.42 -11.25 11.95
C ILE A 49 4.56 -11.16 12.95
N LEU A 50 5.10 -9.96 13.20
CA LEU A 50 6.23 -9.79 14.11
C LEU A 50 5.87 -10.12 15.56
N ILE A 51 4.66 -9.79 16.01
CA ILE A 51 4.18 -10.16 17.35
C ILE A 51 4.01 -11.68 17.46
N ILE A 52 3.49 -12.36 16.43
CA ILE A 52 3.37 -13.82 16.42
C ILE A 52 4.75 -14.46 16.53
N ILE A 53 5.71 -14.03 15.71
CA ILE A 53 7.09 -14.53 15.73
C ILE A 53 7.70 -14.31 17.12
N LEU A 54 7.52 -13.13 17.70
CA LEU A 54 8.04 -12.82 19.03
C LEU A 54 7.47 -13.76 20.11
N ASN A 55 6.16 -14.02 20.08
CA ASN A 55 5.53 -14.96 21.01
C ASN A 55 6.01 -16.41 20.83
N GLN A 56 6.34 -16.82 19.60
CA GLN A 56 6.88 -18.13 19.29
C GLN A 56 8.32 -18.28 19.80
N VAL A 57 9.17 -17.26 19.62
CA VAL A 57 10.56 -17.27 20.09
C VAL A 57 10.64 -17.45 21.61
N PHE A 58 9.73 -16.81 22.36
CA PHE A 58 9.66 -16.92 23.82
C PHE A 58 8.55 -17.88 24.28
N ALA A 59 8.20 -18.89 23.48
CA ALA A 59 7.11 -19.82 23.83
C ALA A 59 7.37 -20.55 25.15
N GLU A 60 8.57 -21.12 25.30
CA GLU A 60 9.00 -21.95 26.43
C GLU A 60 9.48 -21.14 27.65
N GLU A 61 9.81 -19.86 27.45
CA GLU A 61 10.24 -19.02 28.57
C GLU A 61 9.03 -18.70 29.44
N THR A 62 9.15 -18.96 30.74
CA THR A 62 8.04 -18.73 31.68
C THR A 62 8.34 -17.57 32.61
N SER A 63 9.62 -17.33 32.93
CA SER A 63 10.05 -16.44 34.00
C SER A 63 9.82 -14.96 33.65
N TYR A 64 10.42 -14.50 32.56
CA TYR A 64 10.45 -13.08 32.18
C TYR A 64 9.77 -12.79 30.83
N LYS A 65 9.10 -13.79 30.24
CA LYS A 65 8.46 -13.72 28.92
C LYS A 65 7.63 -12.46 28.69
N TYR A 66 6.68 -12.16 29.58
CA TYR A 66 5.78 -11.01 29.38
C TYR A 66 6.53 -9.68 29.39
N GLN A 67 7.55 -9.54 30.24
CA GLN A 67 8.34 -8.31 30.33
C GLN A 67 9.18 -8.11 29.08
N ILE A 68 9.92 -9.14 28.65
CA ILE A 68 10.78 -9.04 27.48
C ILE A 68 9.95 -8.86 26.19
N ILE A 69 8.84 -9.59 26.05
CA ILE A 69 7.92 -9.43 24.90
C ILE A 69 7.38 -8.00 24.83
N HIS A 70 6.94 -7.43 25.96
CA HIS A 70 6.43 -6.04 25.97
C HIS A 70 7.51 -5.07 25.47
N ARG A 71 8.73 -5.15 25.99
CA ARG A 71 9.84 -4.24 25.62
C ARG A 71 10.25 -4.40 24.16
N LEU A 72 10.32 -5.63 23.67
CA LEU A 72 10.65 -5.90 22.26
C LEU A 72 9.51 -5.47 21.34
N THR A 73 8.25 -5.61 21.76
CA THR A 73 7.08 -5.09 21.03
C THR A 73 7.16 -3.58 20.89
N ASP A 74 7.52 -2.84 21.95
CA ASP A 74 7.71 -1.38 21.87
C ASP A 74 8.77 -0.99 20.84
N ILE A 75 9.89 -1.73 20.76
CA ILE A 75 10.94 -1.51 19.76
C ILE A 75 10.40 -1.78 18.35
N ILE A 76 9.67 -2.88 18.18
CA ILE A 76 9.09 -3.26 16.89
C ILE A 76 8.11 -2.20 16.40
N LEU A 77 7.15 -1.78 17.24
CA LEU A 77 6.15 -0.79 16.87
C LEU A 77 6.80 0.53 16.45
N ARG A 78 7.78 1.02 17.21
CA ARG A 78 8.52 2.25 16.84
C ARG A 78 9.25 2.14 15.50
N ALA A 79 9.81 0.98 15.17
CA ALA A 79 10.47 0.77 13.88
C ALA A 79 9.47 0.75 12.71
N ILE A 80 8.28 0.19 12.93
CA ILE A 80 7.19 0.19 11.95
C ILE A 80 6.66 1.61 11.75
N ASP A 81 6.41 2.35 12.84
CA ASP A 81 5.91 3.73 12.77
C ASP A 81 6.92 4.65 12.05
N GLU A 82 8.23 4.48 12.28
CA GLU A 82 9.27 5.17 11.52
C GLU A 82 9.24 4.82 10.03
N SER A 83 8.98 3.56 9.69
CA SER A 83 8.88 3.10 8.29
C SER A 83 7.62 3.63 7.61
N GLU A 84 6.50 3.69 8.33
CA GLU A 84 5.24 4.29 7.88
C GLU A 84 5.42 5.77 7.53
N GLU A 85 6.02 6.54 8.43
CA GLU A 85 6.22 7.98 8.21
C GLU A 85 7.06 8.23 6.95
N ARG A 86 8.13 7.45 6.76
CA ARG A 86 9.01 7.56 5.59
C ARG A 86 8.30 7.14 4.30
N CYS A 87 7.60 6.01 4.32
CA CYS A 87 6.87 5.51 3.16
C CYS A 87 5.77 6.48 2.72
N SER A 88 4.96 6.96 3.68
CA SER A 88 3.90 7.95 3.44
C SER A 88 4.44 9.25 2.84
N ASN A 89 5.59 9.74 3.32
CA ASN A 89 6.23 10.93 2.78
C ASN A 89 6.73 10.74 1.34
N ASP A 90 7.28 9.57 1.00
CA ASP A 90 7.77 9.32 -0.35
C ASP A 90 6.64 9.07 -1.34
N ILE A 91 5.57 8.39 -0.93
CA ILE A 91 4.34 8.24 -1.72
C ILE A 91 3.72 9.62 -1.98
N LYS A 92 3.67 10.50 -0.97
CA LYS A 92 3.17 11.87 -1.15
C LYS A 92 3.96 12.63 -2.21
N LYS A 93 5.30 12.61 -2.15
CA LYS A 93 6.16 13.25 -3.15
C LYS A 93 5.95 12.65 -4.55
N MET A 94 5.80 11.32 -4.63
CA MET A 94 5.55 10.63 -5.88
C MET A 94 4.22 11.07 -6.51
N LEU A 95 3.16 11.18 -5.70
CA LEU A 95 1.87 11.69 -6.17
C LEU A 95 1.97 13.17 -6.60
N GLU A 96 2.73 14.00 -5.89
CA GLU A 96 2.99 15.41 -6.28
C GLU A 96 3.73 15.51 -7.63
N ILE A 97 4.67 14.59 -7.91
CA ILE A 97 5.36 14.53 -9.20
C ILE A 97 4.37 14.16 -10.31
N GLU A 98 3.48 13.20 -10.06
CA GLU A 98 2.46 12.77 -11.03
C GLU A 98 1.39 13.84 -11.31
N GLU A 99 1.28 14.91 -10.51
CA GLU A 99 0.40 16.05 -10.83
C GLU A 99 0.80 16.72 -12.15
N ARG A 100 2.07 16.62 -12.55
CA ARG A 100 2.57 17.18 -13.80
C ARG A 100 2.24 16.25 -14.96
N VAL A 101 1.29 16.67 -15.81
CA VAL A 101 0.89 15.90 -16.99
C VAL A 101 2.02 15.87 -18.03
N PHE A 102 2.72 14.74 -18.08
CA PHE A 102 3.79 14.52 -19.05
C PHE A 102 4.03 13.02 -19.27
N THR A 103 4.14 12.60 -20.52
CA THR A 103 4.55 11.22 -20.85
C THR A 103 5.31 11.18 -22.17
N LEU A 104 6.39 10.40 -22.18
CA LEU A 104 7.09 9.94 -23.39
C LEU A 104 6.95 8.43 -23.56
N ASP A 105 6.03 7.81 -22.81
CA ASP A 105 5.86 6.37 -22.81
C ASP A 105 5.23 5.91 -24.15
N PRO A 106 5.89 5.05 -24.94
CA PRO A 106 5.33 4.53 -26.19
C PRO A 106 4.01 3.78 -25.98
N TYR A 107 3.75 3.24 -24.77
CA TYR A 107 2.49 2.61 -24.40
C TYR A 107 1.29 3.56 -24.50
N TYR A 108 1.50 4.86 -24.35
CA TYR A 108 0.46 5.86 -24.50
C TYR A 108 -0.16 5.82 -25.91
N MET A 109 0.68 5.93 -26.95
CA MET A 109 0.23 5.96 -28.34
C MET A 109 -0.41 4.63 -28.75
N ASP A 110 0.13 3.51 -28.28
CA ASP A 110 -0.48 2.19 -28.47
C ASP A 110 -1.87 2.10 -27.85
N THR A 111 -2.05 2.66 -26.65
CA THR A 111 -3.33 2.66 -25.95
C THR A 111 -4.35 3.54 -26.64
N VAL A 112 -3.93 4.74 -27.09
CA VAL A 112 -4.77 5.63 -27.92
C VAL A 112 -5.23 4.91 -29.18
N ASN A 113 -4.31 4.28 -29.92
CA ASN A 113 -4.63 3.56 -31.16
C ASN A 113 -5.59 2.39 -30.93
N LYS A 114 -5.39 1.61 -29.85
CA LYS A 114 -6.29 0.52 -29.47
C LYS A 114 -7.69 1.03 -29.15
N ILE A 115 -7.79 2.15 -28.42
CA ILE A 115 -9.08 2.77 -28.09
C ILE A 115 -9.78 3.28 -29.36
N LYS A 116 -9.05 4.00 -30.23
CA LYS A 116 -9.58 4.50 -31.50
C LYS A 116 -10.06 3.38 -32.41
N LYS A 117 -9.31 2.29 -32.52
CA LYS A 117 -9.68 1.12 -33.32
C LYS A 117 -10.98 0.49 -32.83
N LYS A 118 -11.11 0.26 -31.51
CA LYS A 118 -12.35 -0.29 -30.91
C LYS A 118 -13.55 0.63 -31.15
N TRP A 119 -13.35 1.94 -31.10
CA TRP A 119 -14.42 2.89 -31.39
C TRP A 119 -14.83 2.86 -32.87
N GLN A 120 -13.88 2.76 -33.80
CA GLN A 120 -14.17 2.61 -35.23
C GLN A 120 -14.96 1.32 -35.51
N GLU A 121 -14.50 0.19 -34.96
CA GLU A 121 -15.20 -1.10 -35.06
C GLU A 121 -16.65 -1.02 -34.53
N TYR A 122 -16.83 -0.35 -33.38
CA TYR A 122 -18.16 -0.10 -32.81
C TYR A 122 -19.03 0.77 -33.74
N HIS A 123 -18.51 1.91 -34.18
CA HIS A 123 -19.23 2.83 -35.05
C HIS A 123 -19.63 2.19 -36.39
N ASP A 124 -18.76 1.37 -36.98
CA ASP A 124 -19.04 0.65 -38.22
C ASP A 124 -20.11 -0.44 -38.00
N SER A 125 -20.09 -1.13 -36.85
CA SER A 125 -21.12 -2.12 -36.49
C SER A 125 -22.51 -1.50 -36.27
N VAL A 126 -22.57 -0.28 -35.73
CA VAL A 126 -23.81 0.48 -35.51
C VAL A 126 -24.39 0.97 -36.84
N LYS A 127 -23.54 1.45 -37.76
CA LYS A 127 -23.96 1.85 -39.12
C LYS A 127 -24.53 0.70 -39.93
N LEU A 128 -23.96 -0.50 -39.82
CA LEU A 128 -24.41 -1.70 -40.54
C LEU A 128 -25.76 -2.24 -40.03
N ASN A 129 -26.07 -2.05 -38.75
CA ASN A 129 -27.26 -2.65 -38.12
C ASN A 129 -28.52 -1.77 -38.14
N GLY A 130 -28.49 -0.55 -38.70
CA GLY A 130 -29.67 0.29 -38.92
C GLY A 130 -30.47 0.72 -37.67
N ASN A 131 -30.05 0.32 -36.47
CA ASN A 131 -30.75 0.60 -35.22
C ASN A 131 -30.46 2.05 -34.77
N THR A 132 -31.51 2.85 -34.75
CA THR A 132 -31.50 4.31 -34.48
C THR A 132 -31.23 4.68 -33.02
N LYS A 133 -31.02 3.71 -32.13
CA LYS A 133 -30.63 3.94 -30.74
C LYS A 133 -29.17 3.57 -30.57
N VAL A 134 -28.28 4.51 -30.90
CA VAL A 134 -26.87 4.43 -30.50
C VAL A 134 -26.83 4.62 -28.97
N PRO A 135 -26.33 3.66 -28.19
CA PRO A 135 -25.99 3.89 -26.79
C PRO A 135 -25.14 5.16 -26.68
N SER A 136 -25.58 6.12 -25.88
CA SER A 136 -24.88 7.39 -25.65
C SER A 136 -23.54 7.20 -24.92
N THR A 137 -23.28 6.01 -24.41
CA THR A 137 -22.08 5.67 -23.64
C THR A 137 -21.49 4.35 -24.08
N PHE A 138 -20.17 4.33 -24.30
CA PHE A 138 -19.38 3.14 -24.63
C PHE A 138 -18.33 2.91 -23.55
N THR A 139 -18.34 1.75 -22.91
CA THR A 139 -17.35 1.44 -21.87
C THR A 139 -16.15 0.73 -22.48
N ILE A 140 -14.95 1.31 -22.33
CA ILE A 140 -13.69 0.65 -22.70
C ILE A 140 -12.88 0.43 -21.44
N ASN A 141 -12.72 -0.84 -21.04
CA ASN A 141 -11.91 -1.22 -19.89
C ASN A 141 -12.23 -0.34 -18.66
N ASP A 142 -13.51 -0.32 -18.28
CA ASP A 142 -14.10 0.43 -17.15
C ASP A 142 -14.22 1.96 -17.30
N PHE A 143 -13.71 2.56 -18.38
CA PHE A 143 -13.96 3.97 -18.70
C PHE A 143 -15.20 4.15 -19.56
N VAL A 144 -16.16 4.94 -19.06
CA VAL A 144 -17.38 5.30 -19.78
C VAL A 144 -17.08 6.49 -20.70
N ILE A 145 -17.03 6.24 -22.01
CA ILE A 145 -16.86 7.25 -23.04
C ILE A 145 -18.25 7.70 -23.49
N ASN A 146 -18.51 9.00 -23.46
CA ASN A 146 -19.77 9.55 -23.96
C ASN A 146 -19.66 9.81 -25.47
N VAL A 147 -20.53 9.19 -26.25
CA VAL A 147 -20.51 9.19 -27.72
C VAL A 147 -21.77 9.86 -28.29
N SER A 148 -22.44 10.72 -27.54
CA SER A 148 -23.58 11.48 -28.06
C SER A 148 -23.15 12.41 -29.20
N GLY A 149 -23.89 12.46 -30.31
CA GLY A 149 -23.82 13.54 -31.30
C GLY A 149 -22.76 13.43 -32.41
N LEU A 150 -23.15 13.80 -33.64
CA LEU A 150 -22.33 13.84 -34.87
C LEU A 150 -21.76 15.24 -35.17
N SER A 151 -21.43 16.04 -34.16
CA SER A 151 -20.82 17.37 -34.39
C SER A 151 -19.30 17.33 -34.25
N ASN A 152 -18.60 18.26 -34.92
CA ASN A 152 -17.14 18.42 -34.81
C ASN A 152 -16.69 18.64 -33.35
N GLU A 153 -17.52 19.29 -32.53
CA GLU A 153 -17.27 19.50 -31.10
C GLU A 153 -17.34 18.19 -30.30
N HIS A 154 -18.27 17.30 -30.64
CA HIS A 154 -18.36 15.98 -30.02
C HIS A 154 -17.18 15.10 -30.41
N GLN A 155 -16.67 15.21 -31.64
CA GLN A 155 -15.46 14.52 -32.07
C GLN A 155 -14.22 15.02 -31.29
N ALA A 156 -14.10 16.34 -31.09
CA ALA A 156 -13.04 16.91 -30.26
C ALA A 156 -13.14 16.48 -28.79
N ALA A 157 -14.35 16.43 -28.23
CA ALA A 157 -14.57 15.93 -26.87
C ALA A 157 -14.21 14.44 -26.73
N LEU A 158 -14.53 13.64 -27.75
CA LEU A 158 -14.15 12.23 -27.82
C LEU A 158 -12.63 12.07 -27.87
N ASP A 159 -11.92 12.83 -28.70
CA ASP A 159 -10.45 12.79 -28.76
C ASP A 159 -9.81 13.16 -27.41
N VAL A 160 -10.36 14.15 -26.69
CA VAL A 160 -9.94 14.49 -25.31
C VAL A 160 -10.15 13.29 -24.38
N GLN A 161 -11.34 12.67 -24.40
CA GLN A 161 -11.65 11.54 -23.52
C GLN A 161 -10.73 10.34 -23.78
N ILE A 162 -10.42 10.05 -25.05
CA ILE A 162 -9.50 8.98 -25.44
C ILE A 162 -8.09 9.27 -24.94
N ALA A 163 -7.59 10.50 -25.20
CA ALA A 163 -6.26 10.92 -24.77
C ALA A 163 -6.12 10.87 -23.24
N MET A 164 -7.13 11.36 -22.53
CA MET A 164 -7.20 11.35 -21.07
C MET A 164 -7.24 9.92 -20.51
N SER A 165 -8.09 9.05 -21.06
CA SER A 165 -8.20 7.64 -20.65
C SER A 165 -6.89 6.88 -20.88
N ALA A 166 -6.21 7.12 -22.00
CA ALA A 166 -4.93 6.50 -22.28
C ALA A 166 -3.84 6.99 -21.30
N TYR A 167 -3.83 8.28 -20.97
CA TYR A 167 -2.88 8.86 -20.02
C TYR A 167 -3.09 8.29 -18.61
N CYS A 168 -4.34 8.22 -18.13
CA CYS A 168 -4.66 7.65 -16.82
C CYS A 168 -4.13 6.22 -16.67
N ARG A 169 -4.14 5.40 -17.73
CA ARG A 169 -3.64 4.01 -17.67
C ARG A 169 -2.13 3.90 -17.57
N VAL A 170 -1.41 4.81 -18.22
CA VAL A 170 0.05 4.90 -18.09
C VAL A 170 0.40 5.26 -16.64
N VAL A 171 -0.30 6.26 -16.09
CA VAL A 171 -0.14 6.70 -14.71
C VAL A 171 -0.48 5.58 -13.74
N GLU A 172 -1.65 4.95 -13.88
CA GLU A 172 -2.11 3.89 -12.99
C GLU A 172 -1.09 2.75 -12.90
N ARG A 173 -0.60 2.27 -14.04
CA ARG A 173 0.44 1.24 -14.09
C ARG A 173 1.70 1.67 -13.35
N ARG A 174 2.17 2.90 -13.59
CA ARG A 174 3.36 3.44 -12.93
C ARG A 174 3.15 3.58 -11.43
N ILE A 175 1.97 4.05 -10.99
CA ILE A 175 1.63 4.19 -9.59
C ILE A 175 1.64 2.84 -8.90
N VAL A 176 0.99 1.83 -9.48
CA VAL A 176 0.96 0.47 -8.94
C VAL A 176 2.37 -0.08 -8.76
N ASP A 177 3.22 0.05 -9.77
CA ASP A 177 4.61 -0.45 -9.72
C ASP A 177 5.43 0.30 -8.65
N GLN A 178 5.38 1.63 -8.64
CA GLN A 178 6.17 2.45 -7.73
C GLN A 178 5.72 2.34 -6.27
N VAL A 179 4.42 2.36 -5.99
CA VAL A 179 3.90 2.23 -4.63
C VAL A 179 4.26 0.86 -4.07
N SER A 180 4.14 -0.20 -4.88
CA SER A 180 4.55 -1.55 -4.47
C SER A 180 6.03 -1.62 -4.12
N GLN A 181 6.89 -0.99 -4.93
CA GLN A 181 8.33 -0.91 -4.67
C GLN A 181 8.65 -0.11 -3.40
N LEU A 182 7.98 1.02 -3.17
CA LEU A 182 8.17 1.84 -1.97
C LEU A 182 7.73 1.08 -0.70
N CYS A 183 6.56 0.44 -0.73
CA CYS A 183 6.08 -0.39 0.36
C CYS A 183 7.06 -1.53 0.67
N TYR A 184 7.51 -2.25 -0.37
CA TYR A 184 8.49 -3.32 -0.20
C TYR A 184 9.81 -2.82 0.39
N TYR A 185 10.33 -1.70 -0.14
CA TYR A 185 11.57 -1.13 0.34
C TYR A 185 11.47 -0.69 1.81
N TRP A 186 10.44 0.06 2.19
CA TRP A 186 10.32 0.59 3.54
C TRP A 186 9.91 -0.46 4.57
N PHE A 187 8.87 -1.25 4.31
CA PHE A 187 8.32 -2.19 5.28
C PHE A 187 9.04 -3.54 5.35
N ILE A 188 9.67 -3.99 4.26
CA ILE A 188 10.38 -5.28 4.25
C ILE A 188 11.87 -5.03 4.42
N ASN A 189 12.52 -4.37 3.46
CA ASN A 189 13.97 -4.25 3.48
C ASN A 189 14.45 -3.34 4.60
N ARG A 190 13.89 -2.13 4.69
CA ARG A 190 14.43 -1.11 5.59
C ARG A 190 13.99 -1.33 7.03
N CYS A 191 12.73 -1.68 7.26
CA CYS A 191 12.24 -2.07 8.57
C CYS A 191 13.04 -3.27 9.12
N ALA A 192 13.32 -4.31 8.32
CA ALA A 192 14.13 -5.45 8.79
C ALA A 192 15.53 -5.03 9.25
N LEU A 193 16.22 -4.17 8.49
CA LEU A 193 17.55 -3.66 8.87
C LEU A 193 17.50 -2.80 10.15
N VAL A 194 16.47 -1.96 10.29
CA VAL A 194 16.28 -1.12 11.48
C VAL A 194 15.96 -1.99 12.70
N LEU A 195 15.11 -2.99 12.53
CA LEU A 195 14.78 -3.96 13.58
C LEU A 195 16.01 -4.74 14.01
N ASP A 196 16.77 -5.30 13.07
CA ASP A 196 17.99 -6.05 13.36
C ASP A 196 18.98 -5.21 14.18
N SER A 197 19.22 -3.96 13.77
CA SER A 197 20.08 -3.03 14.49
C SER A 197 19.54 -2.70 15.89
N LYS A 198 18.25 -2.34 16.02
CA LYS A 198 17.64 -1.95 17.31
C LYS A 198 17.55 -3.13 18.28
N LEU A 199 17.17 -4.31 17.79
CA LEU A 199 17.07 -5.53 18.58
C LEU A 199 18.46 -6.01 19.02
N SER A 200 19.43 -6.08 18.10
CA SER A 200 20.82 -6.44 18.45
C SER A 200 21.40 -5.51 19.51
N SER A 201 21.16 -4.20 19.38
CA SER A 201 21.58 -3.21 20.38
C SER A 201 20.91 -3.45 21.74
N ALA A 202 19.63 -3.82 21.75
CA ALA A 202 18.91 -4.12 22.97
C ALA A 202 19.47 -5.37 23.68
N PHE A 203 19.79 -6.43 22.93
CA PHE A 203 20.36 -7.66 23.48
C PHE A 203 21.80 -7.53 23.98
N ILE A 204 22.58 -6.61 23.42
CA ILE A 204 23.96 -6.34 23.88
C ILE A 204 23.95 -5.40 25.10
N SER A 205 22.86 -4.65 25.32
CA SER A 205 22.78 -3.67 26.39
C SER A 205 22.73 -4.33 27.78
N ALA A 206 23.32 -3.67 28.78
CA ALA A 206 23.18 -4.06 30.18
C ALA A 206 21.72 -4.06 30.68
N ILE A 207 20.84 -3.35 29.96
CA ILE A 207 19.40 -3.27 30.25
C ILE A 207 18.72 -4.63 29.99
N LEU A 208 19.29 -5.51 29.16
CA LEU A 208 18.75 -6.85 28.96
C LEU A 208 18.62 -7.63 30.28
N PHE A 209 19.59 -7.51 31.18
CA PHE A 209 19.53 -8.16 32.49
C PHE A 209 18.35 -7.67 33.33
N GLU A 210 17.94 -6.41 33.17
CA GLU A 210 16.75 -5.86 33.82
C GLU A 210 15.48 -6.47 33.22
N TRP A 211 15.43 -6.65 31.90
CA TRP A 211 14.28 -7.25 31.21
C TRP A 211 14.13 -8.76 31.44
N MET A 212 15.25 -9.44 31.68
CA MET A 212 15.29 -10.86 32.02
C MET A 212 15.14 -11.11 33.53
N ARG A 213 14.97 -10.06 34.33
CA ARG A 213 14.79 -10.22 35.76
C ARG A 213 13.46 -10.91 36.04
N GLU A 214 13.55 -12.05 36.72
CA GLU A 214 12.38 -12.79 37.11
C GLU A 214 11.46 -11.93 38.01
N PRO A 215 10.15 -11.86 37.71
CA PRO A 215 9.18 -11.21 38.56
C PRO A 215 9.14 -11.86 39.95
N PHE A 216 8.90 -11.06 40.98
CA PHE A 216 8.87 -11.53 42.37
C PHE A 216 7.91 -12.72 42.58
N ASP A 217 6.73 -12.68 41.96
CA ASP A 217 5.73 -13.75 42.09
C ASP A 217 6.23 -15.10 41.56
N GLN A 218 6.99 -15.09 40.47
CA GLN A 218 7.58 -16.29 39.89
C GLN A 218 8.73 -16.82 40.75
N GLN A 219 9.56 -15.91 41.26
CA GLN A 219 10.63 -16.26 42.19
C GLN A 219 10.06 -16.91 43.45
N GLN A 220 9.00 -16.34 44.03
CA GLN A 220 8.32 -16.90 45.21
C GLN A 220 7.68 -18.26 44.90
N LYS A 221 7.03 -18.41 43.75
CA LYS A 221 6.46 -19.68 43.30
C LYS A 221 7.54 -20.76 43.15
N ARG A 222 8.69 -20.43 42.55
CA ARG A 222 9.82 -21.36 42.41
C ARG A 222 10.39 -21.75 43.77
N GLU A 223 10.56 -20.80 44.69
CA GLU A 223 11.03 -21.11 46.04
C GLU A 223 10.07 -22.01 46.81
N ASN A 224 8.76 -21.79 46.69
CA ASN A 224 7.75 -22.64 47.31
C ASN A 224 7.75 -24.05 46.72
N LEU A 225 7.84 -24.18 45.40
CA LEU A 225 7.93 -25.47 44.71
C LEU A 225 9.19 -26.23 45.14
N LYS A 226 10.34 -25.54 45.19
CA LYS A 226 11.61 -26.12 45.65
C LYS A 226 11.51 -26.63 47.08
N LYS A 227 10.95 -25.84 48.01
CA LYS A 227 10.72 -26.29 49.39
C LYS A 227 9.83 -27.53 49.46
N SER A 228 8.81 -27.60 48.61
CA SER A 228 7.91 -28.74 48.54
C SER A 228 8.58 -29.99 47.98
N THR A 229 9.39 -29.86 46.92
CA THR A 229 10.14 -30.99 46.35
C THR A 229 11.18 -31.53 47.33
N ASP A 230 11.93 -30.63 47.99
CA ASP A 230 12.94 -31.01 48.99
C ASP A 230 12.30 -31.69 50.22
N ALA A 231 11.07 -31.32 50.57
CA ALA A 231 10.31 -31.97 51.63
C ALA A 231 9.84 -33.37 51.21
N MET A 232 9.33 -33.53 49.98
CA MET A 232 8.91 -34.83 49.45
C MET A 232 10.08 -35.79 49.30
N GLU A 233 11.23 -35.32 48.81
CA GLU A 233 12.44 -36.14 48.64
C GLU A 233 12.93 -36.67 50.00
N ARG A 234 12.98 -35.81 51.03
CA ARG A 234 13.32 -36.23 52.40
C ARG A 234 12.34 -37.25 52.95
N ALA A 235 11.04 -37.06 52.73
CA ALA A 235 10.02 -38.02 53.18
C ALA A 235 10.18 -39.38 52.47
N LEU A 236 10.54 -39.38 51.19
CA LEU A 236 10.77 -40.60 50.42
C LEU A 236 11.99 -41.38 50.92
N VAL A 237 13.10 -40.68 51.20
CA VAL A 237 14.30 -41.27 51.80
C VAL A 237 14.01 -41.83 53.20
N MET A 238 13.21 -41.15 54.01
CA MET A 238 12.80 -41.66 55.32
C MET A 238 11.91 -42.91 55.19
N GLY A 239 11.00 -42.94 54.22
CA GLY A 239 10.11 -44.07 53.97
C GLY A 239 10.80 -45.31 53.37
N GLN A 240 11.93 -45.14 52.68
CA GLN A 240 12.73 -46.26 52.16
C GLN A 240 13.69 -46.88 53.20
N ASN A 241 13.96 -46.15 54.28
CA ASN A 241 14.84 -46.59 55.38
C ASN A 241 14.08 -47.08 56.63
N ALA A 242 12.74 -47.14 56.55
CA ALA A 242 11.84 -47.64 57.60
C ALA A 242 11.33 -49.04 57.26
#